data_AF-A0A2K3LAD7-F1
#
_entry.id   AF-A0A2K3LAD7-F1
#
_cell.length_a   1.000
_cell.length_b   1.000
_cell.length_c   1.000
_cell.angle_alpha   90.00
_cell.angle_beta   90.00
_cell.angle_gamma   90.00
#
_symmetry.space_group_name_H-M   'P 1'
#
loop_
_entity.id
_entity.type
_entity.pdbx_description
1 polymer ?
#
loop_
_entity_poly.entity_id
_entity_poly.type
_entity_poly.pdbx_seq_one_letter_code
_entity_poly.pdbx_strand_id
1 'polypeptide(L)'
;MSNHQTEADPAVISLLLELRLPYIAENLIYVAGDRVITDPLCKPFSIGRNLICVYSKKHMLDDPALVEMKRKANTRSLKEMATLLRSGSQIIWIAPSGGRDRPVANSGEWEPIDPTIHMRKHNIINWATASIR
;
A
#
# COMPACT_ATOMS: atom_id res chain seq x y z
N MET A 1 -4.70 -8.89 2.84
CA MET A 1 -5.28 -8.23 1.64
C MET A 1 -6.48 -7.43 2.09
N SER A 2 -6.65 -6.20 1.63
CA SER A 2 -7.73 -5.29 2.06
C SER A 2 -8.15 -4.36 0.90
N ASN A 3 -9.25 -3.62 1.06
CA ASN A 3 -9.53 -2.43 0.27
C ASN A 3 -8.84 -1.20 0.92
N HIS A 4 -9.05 0.00 0.39
CA HIS A 4 -8.46 1.23 0.92
C HIS A 4 -9.46 2.38 0.82
N GLN A 5 -9.68 3.12 1.90
CA GLN A 5 -10.65 4.22 1.96
C GLN A 5 -9.97 5.57 2.10
N THR A 6 -8.99 5.67 2.99
CA THR A 6 -8.39 6.94 3.39
C THR A 6 -6.89 6.80 3.64
N GLU A 7 -6.14 7.89 3.52
CA GLU A 7 -4.71 7.92 3.90
C GLU A 7 -4.52 7.61 5.42
N ALA A 8 -5.61 7.71 6.21
CA ALA A 8 -5.64 7.45 7.64
C ALA A 8 -5.98 5.98 8.00
N ASP A 9 -6.20 5.09 7.03
CA ASP A 9 -6.52 3.68 7.28
C ASP A 9 -5.53 3.00 8.26
N PRO A 10 -4.20 3.26 8.22
CA PRO A 10 -3.28 2.72 9.22
C PRO A 10 -3.61 3.11 10.67
N ALA A 11 -4.07 4.35 10.87
CA ALA A 11 -4.46 4.83 12.19
C ALA A 11 -5.80 4.26 12.63
N VAL A 12 -6.77 4.19 11.71
CA VAL A 12 -8.08 3.58 11.98
C VAL A 12 -7.93 2.12 12.38
N ILE A 13 -7.16 1.34 11.62
CA ILE A 13 -6.89 -0.07 11.93
C ILE A 13 -6.22 -0.21 13.30
N SER A 14 -5.22 0.63 13.60
CA SER A 14 -4.52 0.62 14.88
C SER A 14 -5.46 0.90 16.05
N LEU A 15 -6.27 1.96 15.98
CA LEU A 15 -7.23 2.34 17.04
C LEU A 15 -8.32 1.28 17.26
N LEU A 16 -8.82 0.65 16.20
CA LEU A 16 -9.84 -0.39 16.32
C LEU A 16 -9.30 -1.68 16.97
N LEU A 17 -7.99 -1.91 16.88
CA LEU A 17 -7.35 -3.15 17.33
C LEU A 17 -6.57 -3.00 18.64
N GLU A 18 -6.21 -1.79 19.06
CA GLU A 18 -5.24 -1.55 20.15
C GLU A 18 -5.57 -2.25 21.46
N LEU A 19 -6.86 -2.36 21.83
CA LEU A 19 -7.27 -2.95 23.11
C LEU A 19 -7.22 -4.48 23.14
N ARG A 20 -7.36 -5.15 21.98
CA ARG A 20 -7.46 -6.62 21.91
C ARG A 20 -6.29 -7.27 21.18
N LEU A 21 -5.73 -6.56 20.22
CA LEU A 21 -4.69 -7.03 19.32
C LEU A 21 -3.58 -5.97 19.20
N PRO A 22 -2.97 -5.50 20.32
CA PRO A 22 -1.97 -4.44 20.31
C PRO A 22 -0.75 -4.79 19.45
N TYR A 23 -0.35 -6.06 19.44
CA TYR A 23 0.73 -6.52 18.58
C TYR A 23 0.45 -6.23 17.09
N ILE A 24 -0.78 -6.45 16.62
CA ILE A 24 -1.16 -6.14 15.23
C ILE A 24 -1.22 -4.62 15.04
N ALA A 25 -1.81 -3.89 15.99
CA ALA A 25 -1.93 -2.43 15.91
C ALA A 25 -0.58 -1.72 15.75
N GLU A 26 0.48 -2.26 16.35
CA GLU A 26 1.84 -1.70 16.34
C GLU A 26 2.74 -2.27 15.25
N ASN A 27 2.62 -3.55 14.90
CA ASN A 27 3.58 -4.25 14.02
C ASN A 27 3.08 -4.49 12.59
N LEU A 28 1.84 -4.11 12.27
CA LEU A 28 1.33 -4.20 10.90
C LEU A 28 2.15 -3.32 9.95
N ILE A 29 2.66 -3.92 8.87
CA ILE A 29 3.42 -3.25 7.82
C ILE A 29 2.48 -2.89 6.68
N TYR A 30 2.45 -1.62 6.27
CA TYR A 30 1.57 -1.15 5.21
C TYR A 30 2.35 -0.96 3.91
N VAL A 31 1.88 -1.58 2.83
CA VAL A 31 2.34 -1.23 1.48
C VAL A 31 1.65 0.06 1.07
N ALA A 32 2.43 1.12 0.89
CA ALA A 32 1.90 2.47 0.68
C ALA A 32 2.49 3.15 -0.56
N GLY A 33 1.71 4.06 -1.14
CA GLY A 33 2.12 4.91 -2.26
C GLY A 33 3.16 5.95 -1.86
N ASP A 34 3.78 6.60 -2.83
CA ASP A 34 4.75 7.68 -2.62
C ASP A 34 4.14 8.97 -2.06
N ARG A 35 2.84 9.18 -2.27
CA ARG A 35 2.15 10.38 -1.77
C ARG A 35 2.26 10.55 -0.25
N VAL A 36 2.10 9.46 0.51
CA VAL A 36 2.09 9.57 1.98
C VAL A 36 3.46 9.95 2.56
N ILE A 37 4.55 9.70 1.82
CA ILE A 37 5.91 10.08 2.22
C ILE A 37 6.41 11.39 1.60
N THR A 38 5.69 11.95 0.61
CA THR A 38 6.07 13.18 -0.09
C THR A 38 5.22 14.37 0.30
N ASP A 39 3.92 14.16 0.57
CA ASP A 39 3.00 15.19 1.02
C ASP A 39 3.38 15.64 2.45
N PRO A 40 3.74 16.93 2.67
CA PRO A 40 4.13 17.43 3.98
C PRO A 40 3.04 17.26 5.05
N LEU A 41 1.76 17.20 4.65
CA LEU A 41 0.64 17.00 5.58
C LEU A 41 0.51 15.54 6.02
N CYS A 42 0.88 14.59 5.14
CA CYS A 42 0.80 13.16 5.44
C CYS A 42 2.05 12.65 6.16
N LYS A 43 3.22 13.22 5.86
CA LYS A 43 4.53 12.78 6.39
C LYS A 43 4.55 12.54 7.90
N PRO A 44 4.05 13.44 8.76
CA PRO A 44 4.06 13.22 10.21
C PRO A 44 3.34 11.93 10.62
N PHE A 45 2.22 11.62 9.97
CA PHE A 45 1.46 10.40 10.23
C PHE A 45 2.16 9.15 9.70
N SER A 46 2.84 9.27 8.55
CA SER A 46 3.57 8.16 7.93
C SER A 46 4.84 7.77 8.68
N ILE A 47 5.54 8.73 9.30
CA ILE A 47 6.75 8.46 10.11
C ILE A 47 6.45 7.52 11.29
N GLY A 48 5.23 7.58 11.83
CA GLY A 48 4.79 6.73 12.94
C GLY A 48 4.28 5.35 12.54
N ARG A 49 4.49 4.89 11.30
CA ARG A 49 3.96 3.61 10.78
C ARG A 49 5.06 2.78 10.11
N ASN A 50 4.93 1.46 10.17
CA ASN A 50 5.80 0.54 9.44
C ASN A 50 5.37 0.50 7.97
N LEU A 51 6.21 0.97 7.05
CA LEU A 51 5.84 1.13 5.64
C LEU A 51 6.80 0.39 4.71
N ILE A 52 6.24 -0.22 3.66
CA ILE A 52 6.95 -0.57 2.43
C ILE A 52 6.44 0.37 1.35
N CYS A 53 7.29 1.31 0.94
CA CYS A 53 6.88 2.35 -0.01
C CYS A 53 7.10 1.89 -1.45
N VAL A 54 6.06 2.02 -2.27
CA VAL A 54 6.09 1.72 -3.71
C VAL A 54 5.43 2.85 -4.50
N TYR A 55 6.03 3.26 -5.60
CA TYR A 55 5.40 4.11 -6.59
C TYR A 55 4.31 3.33 -7.30
N SER A 56 3.09 3.86 -7.29
CA SER A 56 1.96 3.23 -7.98
C SER A 56 2.17 3.21 -9.49
N LYS A 57 1.62 2.19 -10.16
CA LYS A 57 1.58 2.13 -11.63
C LYS A 57 0.93 3.37 -12.24
N LYS A 58 -0.15 3.84 -11.61
CA LYS A 58 -0.95 4.98 -12.07
C LYS A 58 -0.08 6.24 -12.27
N HIS A 59 0.88 6.45 -11.37
CA HIS A 59 1.71 7.66 -11.34
C HIS A 59 3.14 7.42 -11.83
N MET A 60 3.40 6.25 -12.44
CA MET A 60 4.74 5.90 -12.91
C MET A 60 5.20 6.82 -14.03
N LEU A 61 4.30 7.18 -14.95
CA LEU A 61 4.59 7.94 -16.18
C LEU A 61 4.26 9.43 -16.08
N ASP A 62 3.81 9.92 -14.92
CA ASP A 62 3.46 11.34 -14.70
C ASP A 62 4.63 12.28 -15.01
N ASP A 63 5.85 11.84 -14.71
CA ASP A 63 7.10 12.52 -15.08
C ASP A 63 8.06 11.50 -15.70
N PRO A 64 8.27 11.54 -17.03
CA PRO A 64 9.18 10.64 -17.74
C PRO A 64 10.62 10.66 -17.21
N ALA A 65 11.09 11.78 -16.67
CA ALA A 65 12.45 11.90 -16.14
C ALA A 65 12.64 11.08 -14.85
N LEU A 66 11.55 10.81 -14.12
CA LEU A 66 11.57 10.09 -12.84
C LEU A 66 11.30 8.58 -12.97
N VAL A 67 10.89 8.10 -14.14
CA VAL A 67 10.48 6.69 -14.35
C VAL A 67 11.56 5.70 -13.90
N GLU A 68 12.81 5.91 -14.31
CA GLU A 68 13.90 4.98 -13.99
C GLU A 68 14.19 4.97 -12.49
N MET A 69 14.17 6.15 -11.85
CA MET A 69 14.32 6.28 -10.40
C MET A 69 13.20 5.54 -9.66
N LYS A 70 11.94 5.75 -10.08
CA LYS A 70 10.76 5.10 -9.49
C LYS A 70 10.82 3.57 -9.63
N ARG A 71 11.22 3.06 -10.80
CA ARG A 71 11.41 1.61 -11.04
C ARG A 71 12.51 1.01 -10.16
N LYS A 72 13.63 1.71 -10.02
CA LYS A 72 14.75 1.27 -9.16
C LYS A 72 14.35 1.25 -7.69
N ALA A 73 13.66 2.29 -7.22
CA ALA A 73 13.13 2.37 -5.86
C ALA A 73 12.15 1.21 -5.59
N ASN A 74 11.19 0.99 -6.48
CA ASN A 74 10.25 -0.11 -6.37
C ASN A 74 10.93 -1.49 -6.35
N THR A 75 11.92 -1.71 -7.23
CA THR A 75 12.69 -2.96 -7.23
C THR A 75 13.40 -3.20 -5.90
N ARG A 76 13.94 -2.14 -5.29
CA ARG A 76 14.55 -2.22 -3.95
C ARG A 76 13.50 -2.57 -2.90
N SER A 77 12.36 -1.86 -2.84
CA SER A 77 11.28 -2.13 -1.88
C SER A 77 10.76 -3.58 -1.98
N LEU A 78 10.65 -4.12 -3.19
CA LEU A 78 10.25 -5.51 -3.42
C LEU A 78 11.28 -6.52 -2.89
N LYS A 79 12.58 -6.24 -3.04
CA LYS A 79 13.65 -7.09 -2.50
C LYS A 79 13.66 -7.08 -0.98
N GLU A 80 13.42 -5.92 -0.37
CA GLU A 80 13.28 -5.77 1.08
C GLU A 80 12.04 -6.54 1.57
N MET A 81 10.89 -6.39 0.92
CA MET A 81 9.67 -7.16 1.21
C MET A 81 9.89 -8.67 1.10
N ALA A 82 10.57 -9.14 0.05
CA ALA A 82 10.87 -10.56 -0.12
C ALA A 82 11.80 -11.07 1.01
N THR A 83 12.73 -10.25 1.49
CA THR A 83 13.59 -10.59 2.62
C THR A 83 12.80 -10.69 3.92
N LEU A 84 11.92 -9.72 4.20
CA LEU A 84 11.03 -9.74 5.37
C LEU A 84 10.13 -10.98 5.37
N LEU A 85 9.52 -11.30 4.23
CA LEU A 85 8.66 -12.49 4.11
C LEU A 85 9.43 -13.79 4.38
N ARG A 86 10.69 -13.87 3.94
CA ARG A 86 11.55 -15.05 4.21
C ARG A 86 11.95 -15.17 5.69
N SER A 87 12.07 -14.07 6.43
CA SER A 87 12.35 -14.14 7.87
C SER A 87 11.17 -14.61 8.72
N GLY A 88 9.97 -14.68 8.14
CA GLY A 88 8.76 -15.11 8.85
C GLY A 88 8.24 -14.03 9.83
N SER A 89 7.13 -14.34 10.50
CA SER A 89 6.48 -13.47 11.50
C SER A 89 6.12 -12.06 11.03
N GLN A 90 5.84 -11.91 9.73
CA GLN A 90 5.43 -10.63 9.14
C GLN A 90 3.91 -10.58 9.00
N ILE A 91 3.33 -9.43 9.30
CA ILE A 91 1.93 -9.13 8.99
C ILE A 91 1.94 -7.91 8.08
N ILE A 92 1.48 -8.09 6.85
CA ILE A 92 1.51 -7.05 5.81
C ILE A 92 0.10 -6.73 5.35
N TRP A 93 -0.26 -5.46 5.47
CA TRP A 93 -1.46 -4.87 4.88
C TRP A 93 -1.15 -4.34 3.48
N ILE A 94 -2.06 -4.63 2.55
CA ILE A 94 -1.92 -4.25 1.15
C ILE A 94 -3.29 -4.08 0.51
N ALA A 95 -3.44 -3.01 -0.26
CA ALA A 95 -4.61 -2.70 -1.07
C ALA A 95 -4.30 -2.95 -2.56
N PRO A 96 -4.75 -4.07 -3.13
CA PRO A 96 -4.38 -4.46 -4.49
C PRO A 96 -4.85 -3.48 -5.56
N SER A 97 -5.97 -2.80 -5.31
CA SER A 97 -6.51 -1.75 -6.19
C SER A 97 -5.51 -0.60 -6.45
N GLY A 98 -4.47 -0.47 -5.62
CA GLY A 98 -3.44 0.57 -5.76
C GLY A 98 -3.93 1.98 -5.42
N GLY A 99 -5.15 2.11 -4.92
CA GLY A 99 -5.74 3.39 -4.56
C GLY A 99 -7.05 3.25 -3.81
N ARG A 100 -7.51 4.38 -3.26
CA ARG A 100 -8.75 4.47 -2.49
C ARG A 100 -9.97 4.11 -3.34
N ASP A 101 -11.00 3.58 -2.71
CA ASP A 101 -12.31 3.35 -3.32
C ASP A 101 -12.93 4.69 -3.79
N ARG A 102 -13.86 4.63 -4.73
CA ARG A 102 -14.53 5.78 -5.36
C ARG A 102 -16.04 5.59 -5.33
N PRO A 103 -16.81 6.69 -5.21
CA PRO A 103 -18.25 6.60 -5.26
C PRO A 103 -18.71 6.20 -6.68
N VAL A 104 -19.66 5.29 -6.75
CA VAL A 104 -20.36 4.94 -7.98
C VAL A 104 -21.43 6.00 -8.25
N ALA A 105 -21.45 6.53 -9.47
CA ALA A 105 -22.31 7.66 -9.82
C ALA A 105 -23.79 7.34 -9.57
N ASN A 106 -24.44 8.19 -8.76
CA ASN A 106 -25.87 8.17 -8.47
C ASN A 106 -26.41 6.89 -7.79
N SER A 107 -25.56 6.00 -7.26
CA SER A 107 -26.01 4.81 -6.51
C SER A 107 -25.86 4.95 -4.99
N GLY A 108 -24.96 5.82 -4.52
CA GLY A 108 -24.57 5.90 -3.11
C GLY A 108 -23.59 4.80 -2.67
N GLU A 109 -23.16 3.95 -3.60
CA GLU A 109 -22.24 2.84 -3.36
C GLU A 109 -20.78 3.28 -3.59
N TRP A 110 -19.83 2.51 -3.05
CA TRP A 110 -18.39 2.75 -3.18
C TRP A 110 -17.70 1.49 -3.71
N GLU A 111 -16.82 1.66 -4.69
CA GLU A 111 -16.09 0.56 -5.32
C GLU A 111 -14.59 0.84 -5.43
N PRO A 112 -13.73 -0.19 -5.46
CA PRO A 112 -12.30 -0.01 -5.73
C PRO A 112 -12.02 0.71 -7.04
N ILE A 113 -10.98 1.55 -7.08
CA ILE A 113 -10.61 2.29 -8.30
C ILE A 113 -10.25 1.39 -9.49
N ASP A 114 -9.76 0.19 -9.20
CA ASP A 114 -9.53 -0.85 -10.20
C ASP A 114 -10.04 -2.20 -9.65
N PRO A 115 -11.29 -2.57 -9.94
CA PRO A 115 -11.85 -3.85 -9.51
C PRO A 115 -11.21 -5.03 -10.26
N THR A 116 -10.50 -4.81 -11.37
CA THR A 116 -9.88 -5.88 -12.17
C THR A 116 -8.55 -6.36 -11.62
N ILE A 117 -7.90 -5.58 -10.73
CA ILE A 117 -6.71 -6.02 -9.97
C ILE A 117 -7.09 -7.02 -8.86
N HIS A 118 -8.37 -7.45 -8.77
CA HIS A 118 -8.74 -8.56 -7.91
C HIS A 118 -7.97 -9.84 -8.25
N MET A 119 -7.29 -10.36 -7.22
CA MET A 119 -6.98 -11.78 -7.03
C MET A 119 -6.30 -12.53 -8.19
N ARG A 120 -5.37 -11.92 -8.94
CA ARG A 120 -4.35 -12.73 -9.65
C ARG A 120 -3.25 -13.20 -8.68
N LYS A 121 -3.68 -14.17 -7.86
CA LYS A 121 -3.04 -15.45 -7.48
C LYS A 121 -1.73 -15.44 -6.65
N HIS A 122 -1.91 -15.90 -5.41
CA HIS A 122 -1.02 -16.77 -4.59
C HIS A 122 0.37 -16.28 -4.18
N ASN A 123 0.86 -15.15 -4.69
CA ASN A 123 2.17 -14.64 -4.28
C ASN A 123 2.18 -13.10 -4.28
N ILE A 124 2.24 -12.50 -3.09
CA ILE A 124 2.33 -11.05 -2.88
C ILE A 124 3.53 -10.43 -3.63
N ILE A 125 4.62 -11.19 -3.81
CA ILE A 125 5.80 -10.78 -4.58
C ILE A 125 5.45 -10.68 -6.08
N ASN A 126 4.68 -11.63 -6.61
CA ASN A 126 4.26 -11.60 -8.02
C ASN A 126 3.29 -10.45 -8.28
N TRP A 127 2.32 -10.21 -7.39
CA TRP A 127 1.44 -9.04 -7.49
C TRP A 127 2.23 -7.74 -7.46
N ALA A 128 3.17 -7.62 -6.53
CA ALA A 128 3.92 -6.39 -6.35
C ALA A 128 4.88 -6.16 -7.54
N THR A 129 5.45 -7.23 -8.11
CA THR A 129 6.23 -7.17 -9.36
C THR A 129 5.37 -6.74 -10.55
N ALA A 130 4.13 -7.24 -10.67
CA ALA A 130 3.20 -6.88 -11.74
C ALA A 130 2.66 -5.45 -11.60
N SER A 131 2.53 -4.95 -10.38
CA SER A 131 2.02 -3.61 -10.06
C SER A 131 3.06 -2.51 -10.27
N ILE A 132 4.32 -2.87 -10.53
CA ILE A 132 5.45 -1.96 -10.70
C ILE A 132 5.93 -1.91 -12.16
N ARG A 133 5.56 -2.90 -12.98
CA ARG A 133 5.80 -2.95 -14.43
C ARG A 133 4.68 -2.26 -15.21
#